data_AF-A0A4Q4YX33-F1
#
_entry.id   AF-A0A4Q4YX33-F1
#
_cell.length_a   1.000
_cell.length_b   1.000
_cell.length_c   1.000
_cell.angle_alpha   90.00
_cell.angle_beta   90.00
_cell.angle_gamma   90.00
#
_symmetry.space_group_name_H-M   'P 1'
#
loop_
_entity.id
_entity.type
_entity.pdbx_description
1 polymer ?
#
loop_
_entity_poly.entity_id
_entity_poly.type
_entity_poly.pdbx_seq_one_letter_code
_entity_poly.pdbx_strand_id
1 'polypeptide(L)'
;MAPRLAISRRPQPLQTRLARELEIFLLAHIDQAEDNHRFARQLAKSSFSSTPFNNRTRDSNGKRGPNGTGIRNGTTEPNGIQESTAPDAQLLHYENPGRTFYNWVRSTSADHTSCPFSFVFFNCLISVTHGDVLGHRARTAYLAEDACRHLASLCRMYNDFGSLARDRDETNLNSVNFPEFVRAETTEAAARAELMSIAEYERRGLDMALDQLDSELLRNGGDAIKWMDAVRLFVNVTDLYGQIYVVKDIATQIK
;
A
#
# COMPACT_ATOMS: atom_id res chain seq x y z
N MET A 1 -5.56 -25.29 18.18
CA MET A 1 -4.81 -26.57 18.20
C MET A 1 -4.56 -27.18 16.80
N ALA A 2 -5.44 -26.92 15.81
CA ALA A 2 -5.30 -27.43 14.43
C ALA A 2 -4.10 -26.89 13.59
N PRO A 3 -3.67 -25.61 13.67
CA PRO A 3 -2.63 -25.08 12.77
C PRO A 3 -1.24 -25.66 13.02
N ARG A 4 -0.89 -25.87 14.29
CA ARG A 4 0.43 -26.41 14.69
C ARG A 4 0.65 -27.84 14.17
N LEU A 5 -0.41 -28.65 14.20
CA LEU A 5 -0.40 -30.01 13.64
C LEU A 5 -0.38 -30.00 12.11
N ALA A 6 -1.03 -29.03 11.48
CA ALA A 6 -1.02 -28.88 10.03
C ALA A 6 0.37 -28.49 9.50
N ILE A 7 1.13 -27.66 10.23
CA ILE A 7 2.51 -27.26 9.86
C ILE A 7 3.51 -28.38 10.18
N SER A 8 3.49 -28.95 11.38
CA SER A 8 4.53 -29.90 11.83
C SER A 8 4.53 -31.22 11.07
N ARG A 9 3.43 -31.55 10.38
CA ARG A 9 3.29 -32.75 9.54
C ARG A 9 3.71 -32.54 8.08
N ARG A 10 4.22 -31.35 7.70
CA ARG A 10 4.59 -31.04 6.31
C ARG A 10 5.97 -31.51 5.91
N PRO A 11 6.23 -31.72 4.60
CA PRO A 11 7.58 -31.90 4.11
C PRO A 11 8.49 -30.78 4.60
N GLN A 12 9.72 -31.14 5.00
CA GLN A 12 10.75 -30.20 5.46
C GLN A 12 10.89 -28.96 4.57
N PRO A 13 10.88 -29.07 3.22
CA PRO A 13 11.02 -27.89 2.35
C PRO A 13 9.94 -26.83 2.55
N LEU A 14 8.69 -27.24 2.77
CA LEU A 14 7.58 -26.31 2.94
C LEU A 14 7.63 -25.62 4.32
N GLN A 15 8.06 -26.33 5.36
CA GLN A 15 8.30 -25.75 6.69
C GLN A 15 9.46 -24.76 6.66
N THR A 16 10.56 -25.10 5.99
CA THR A 16 11.71 -24.20 5.82
C THR A 16 11.33 -22.95 5.03
N ARG A 17 10.53 -23.10 3.97
CA ARG A 17 10.01 -21.96 3.21
C ARG A 17 9.12 -21.07 4.08
N LEU A 18 8.19 -21.64 4.85
CA LEU A 18 7.34 -20.87 5.75
C LEU A 18 8.15 -20.09 6.80
N ALA A 19 9.17 -20.73 7.40
CA ALA A 19 10.05 -20.06 8.34
C ALA A 19 10.81 -18.89 7.70
N ARG A 20 11.30 -19.08 6.47
CA ARG A 20 11.98 -18.04 5.69
C ARG A 20 11.04 -16.87 5.36
N GLU A 21 9.82 -17.13 4.92
CA GLU A 21 8.86 -16.06 4.62
C GLU A 21 8.45 -15.29 5.89
N LEU A 22 8.37 -15.97 7.04
CA LEU A 22 8.14 -15.29 8.32
C LEU A 22 9.32 -14.37 8.69
N GLU A 23 10.55 -14.83 8.49
CA GLU A 23 11.74 -14.01 8.70
C GLU A 23 11.74 -12.78 7.79
N ILE A 24 11.46 -12.96 6.49
CA ILE A 24 11.32 -11.87 5.52
C ILE A 24 10.24 -10.87 5.96
N PHE A 25 9.07 -11.37 6.36
CA PHE A 25 7.97 -10.55 6.88
C PHE A 25 8.39 -9.69 8.07
N LEU A 26 9.11 -10.27 9.04
CA LEU A 26 9.57 -9.56 10.23
C LEU A 26 10.65 -8.53 9.91
N LEU A 27 11.60 -8.87 9.04
CA LEU A 27 12.63 -7.93 8.58
C LEU A 27 12.01 -6.77 7.79
N ALA A 28 11.00 -7.04 6.97
CA ALA A 28 10.25 -6.02 6.25
C ALA A 28 9.56 -5.01 7.18
N HIS A 29 9.10 -5.41 8.37
CA HIS A 29 8.58 -4.49 9.39
C HIS A 29 9.66 -3.57 9.96
N ILE A 30 10.85 -4.11 10.19
CA ILE A 30 11.99 -3.30 10.66
C ILE A 30 12.40 -2.30 9.58
N ASP A 31 12.52 -2.75 8.33
CA ASP A 31 12.89 -1.89 7.20
C ASP A 31 11.85 -0.80 6.93
N GLN A 32 10.56 -1.14 6.99
CA GLN A 32 9.46 -0.17 6.84
C GLN A 32 9.48 0.88 7.96
N ALA A 33 9.76 0.48 9.20
CA ALA A 33 9.88 1.40 10.33
C ALA A 33 11.09 2.34 10.17
N GLU A 34 12.24 1.81 9.71
CA GLU A 34 13.43 2.62 9.43
C GLU A 34 13.18 3.64 8.30
N ASP A 35 12.46 3.25 7.25
CA ASP A 35 12.01 4.14 6.18
C ASP A 35 11.13 5.28 6.71
N ASN A 36 10.13 4.95 7.53
CA ASN A 36 9.27 5.95 8.17
C ASN A 36 10.12 6.93 9.01
N HIS A 37 11.08 6.43 9.79
CA HIS A 37 11.98 7.28 10.58
C HIS A 37 12.91 8.15 9.73
N ARG A 38 13.37 7.67 8.57
CA ARG A 38 14.16 8.48 7.63
C ARG A 38 13.32 9.59 7.02
N PHE A 39 12.12 9.26 6.56
CA PHE A 39 11.18 10.21 5.98
C PHE A 39 10.78 11.30 7.00
N ALA A 40 10.35 10.92 8.19
CA ALA A 40 9.99 11.88 9.25
C ALA A 40 11.14 12.83 9.63
N ARG A 41 12.39 12.33 9.66
CA ARG A 41 13.57 13.19 9.90
C ARG A 41 13.81 14.22 8.79
N GLN A 42 13.51 13.88 7.54
CA GLN A 42 13.62 14.83 6.42
C GLN A 42 12.58 15.94 6.54
N LEU A 43 11.34 15.59 6.92
CA LEU A 43 10.27 16.57 7.16
C LEU A 43 10.63 17.55 8.28
N ALA A 44 11.18 17.04 9.39
CA ALA A 44 11.64 17.88 10.48
C ALA A 44 12.71 18.90 10.01
N LYS A 45 13.71 18.46 9.24
CA LYS A 45 14.76 19.35 8.72
C LYS A 45 14.22 20.44 7.78
N SER A 46 13.28 20.09 6.91
CA SER A 46 12.66 21.05 5.98
C SER A 46 11.90 22.16 6.73
N SER A 47 11.25 21.81 7.85
CA SER A 47 10.50 22.76 8.70
C SER A 47 11.41 23.76 9.44
N PHE A 48 12.66 23.40 9.74
CA PHE A 48 13.62 24.30 10.39
C PHE A 48 14.36 25.21 9.40
N SER A 49 14.39 24.87 8.10
CA SER A 49 15.05 25.68 7.06
C SER A 49 14.20 26.88 6.60
N SER A 50 12.90 26.90 6.87
CA SER A 50 12.02 28.05 6.62
C SER A 50 12.13 29.08 7.75
N THR A 51 13.26 29.79 7.84
CA THR A 51 13.36 30.99 8.67
C THR A 51 12.78 32.19 7.92
N PRO A 52 11.99 33.09 8.55
CA PRO A 52 11.45 34.25 7.86
C PRO A 52 12.59 35.21 7.53
N PHE A 53 12.73 35.55 6.25
CA PHE A 53 13.60 36.63 5.82
C PHE A 53 13.11 37.93 6.48
N ASN A 54 13.98 38.50 7.32
CA ASN A 54 13.79 39.78 7.98
C ASN A 54 13.53 40.88 6.94
N ASN A 55 12.35 41.50 6.98
CA ASN A 55 12.14 42.85 6.44
C ASN A 55 11.74 43.80 7.58
N ARG A 56 12.77 44.32 8.28
CA ARG A 56 12.78 45.69 8.84
C ARG A 56 13.41 46.55 7.73
N THR A 57 12.96 47.73 7.32
CA THR A 57 12.21 48.81 7.97
C THR A 57 11.94 49.87 6.88
N ARG A 58 10.77 50.52 6.82
CA ARG A 58 10.62 52.00 6.96
C ARG A 58 9.18 52.47 6.78
N ASP A 59 8.74 53.24 7.76
CA ASP A 59 7.52 54.04 7.81
C ASP A 59 7.46 55.12 6.72
N SER A 60 6.25 55.48 6.27
CA SER A 60 5.70 56.84 6.45
C SER A 60 4.25 56.99 5.96
N ASN A 61 3.37 57.28 6.93
CA ASN A 61 2.27 58.27 6.95
C ASN A 61 1.34 58.50 5.72
N GLY A 62 0.03 58.30 5.97
CA GLY A 62 -0.94 59.41 5.96
C GLY A 62 -2.08 59.39 4.94
N LYS A 63 -3.31 59.06 5.37
CA LYS A 63 -4.48 59.99 5.50
C LYS A 63 -5.84 59.26 5.46
N ARG A 64 -6.74 59.80 6.29
CA ARG A 64 -8.16 59.45 6.57
C ARG A 64 -9.12 59.81 5.44
N GLY A 65 -10.26 59.13 5.39
CA GLY A 65 -11.53 59.64 4.80
C GLY A 65 -12.61 58.55 4.61
N PRO A 66 -13.80 58.63 5.25
CA PRO A 66 -14.79 57.54 5.34
C PRO A 66 -16.03 57.69 4.42
N ASN A 67 -16.81 56.60 4.26
CA ASN A 67 -18.28 56.49 3.98
C ASN A 67 -18.52 55.14 3.26
N GLY A 68 -19.52 54.28 3.51
CA GLY A 68 -20.65 54.26 4.43
C GLY A 68 -21.36 52.88 4.38
N THR A 69 -22.16 52.61 5.43
CA THR A 69 -23.43 51.84 5.51
C THR A 69 -23.88 51.03 4.26
N GLY A 70 -24.39 49.79 4.30
CA GLY A 70 -24.86 48.90 5.36
C GLY A 70 -25.80 47.83 4.76
N ILE A 71 -26.22 46.89 5.62
CA ILE A 71 -27.39 45.99 5.55
C ILE A 71 -27.18 44.52 5.06
N ARG A 72 -27.47 43.63 6.03
CA ARG A 72 -27.68 42.18 6.00
C ARG A 72 -28.91 41.79 5.18
N ASN A 73 -28.91 40.57 4.63
CA ASN A 73 -29.94 39.55 4.89
C ASN A 73 -29.44 38.18 4.39
N GLY A 74 -29.60 37.15 5.22
CA GLY A 74 -29.31 35.76 4.88
C GLY A 74 -30.59 34.93 4.73
N THR A 75 -30.45 33.75 4.13
CA THR A 75 -31.21 32.50 4.38
C THR A 75 -30.64 31.42 3.44
N THR A 76 -29.84 30.49 3.95
CA THR A 76 -30.18 29.10 4.36
C THR A 76 -29.93 28.08 3.25
N GLU A 77 -28.89 27.27 3.44
CA GLU A 77 -28.56 26.06 2.65
C GLU A 77 -29.61 24.95 2.81
N PRO A 78 -29.46 23.86 2.03
CA PRO A 78 -29.24 22.59 2.71
C PRO A 78 -28.00 21.82 2.18
N ASN A 79 -27.02 21.67 3.08
CA ASN A 79 -26.16 20.50 3.31
C ASN A 79 -25.80 19.63 2.10
N GLY A 80 -24.72 19.99 1.42
CA GLY A 80 -23.78 19.02 0.85
C GLY A 80 -22.54 18.97 1.74
N ILE A 81 -22.08 17.76 2.10
CA ILE A 81 -20.87 17.54 2.90
C ILE A 81 -19.70 18.22 2.17
N GLN A 82 -19.27 19.36 2.71
CA GLN A 82 -18.14 20.12 2.20
C GLN A 82 -16.87 19.47 2.74
N GLU A 83 -16.29 18.59 1.93
CA GLU A 83 -14.94 18.10 2.12
C GLU A 83 -14.01 19.32 2.18
N SER A 84 -13.29 19.50 3.28
CA SER A 84 -12.48 20.70 3.48
C SER A 84 -11.34 20.70 2.45
N THR A 85 -11.47 21.50 1.41
CA THR A 85 -10.40 21.81 0.47
C THR A 85 -9.37 22.68 1.16
N ALA A 86 -8.48 22.04 1.92
CA ALA A 86 -7.19 22.64 2.24
C ALA A 86 -6.47 22.97 0.91
N PRO A 87 -5.70 24.06 0.83
CA PRO A 87 -4.93 24.38 -0.37
C PRO A 87 -4.09 23.16 -0.77
N ASP A 88 -4.08 22.80 -2.05
CA ASP A 88 -3.37 21.64 -2.63
C ASP A 88 -2.05 21.43 -1.89
N ALA A 89 -2.06 20.52 -0.92
CA ALA A 89 -0.93 20.32 -0.04
C ALA A 89 0.18 19.77 -0.91
N GLN A 90 1.25 20.54 -1.05
CA GLN A 90 2.36 20.17 -1.90
C GLN A 90 2.89 18.81 -1.43
N LEU A 91 2.92 17.83 -2.33
CA LEU A 91 3.26 16.46 -2.00
C LEU A 91 4.68 16.41 -1.42
N LEU A 92 4.80 15.87 -0.21
CA LEU A 92 6.08 15.73 0.45
C LEU A 92 6.90 14.62 -0.22
N HIS A 93 8.18 14.90 -0.46
CA HIS A 93 9.08 14.04 -1.22
C HIS A 93 10.06 13.32 -0.29
N TYR A 94 10.21 12.00 -0.48
CA TYR A 94 11.22 11.19 0.20
C TYR A 94 12.56 11.28 -0.52
N GLU A 95 13.50 12.00 0.07
CA GLU A 95 14.81 12.25 -0.53
C GLU A 95 15.73 11.04 -0.41
N ASN A 96 16.40 10.70 -1.51
CA ASN A 96 17.43 9.67 -1.58
C ASN A 96 16.99 8.32 -0.96
N PRO A 97 15.88 7.70 -1.44
CA PRO A 97 15.37 6.45 -0.89
C PRO A 97 16.35 5.27 -0.99
N GLY A 98 17.39 5.37 -1.83
CA GLY A 98 18.37 4.30 -2.06
C GLY A 98 17.82 3.12 -2.86
N ARG A 99 16.53 3.15 -3.22
CA ARG A 99 15.80 2.18 -4.03
C ARG A 99 14.66 2.86 -4.77
N THR A 100 14.23 2.26 -5.88
CA THR A 100 13.07 2.73 -6.62
C THR A 100 11.76 2.37 -5.92
N PHE A 101 10.69 3.08 -6.25
CA PHE A 101 9.33 2.72 -5.86
C PHE A 101 9.01 1.26 -6.21
N TYR A 102 9.33 0.84 -7.44
CA TYR A 102 9.13 -0.55 -7.90
C TYR A 102 9.81 -1.57 -6.98
N ASN A 103 11.07 -1.32 -6.61
CA ASN A 103 11.80 -2.23 -5.73
C ASN A 103 11.16 -2.27 -4.33
N TRP A 104 10.81 -1.12 -3.76
CA TRP A 104 10.19 -1.03 -2.45
C TRP A 104 8.82 -1.70 -2.37
N VAL A 105 7.94 -1.41 -3.34
CA VAL A 105 6.56 -1.94 -3.39
C VAL A 105 6.50 -3.43 -3.69
N ARG A 106 7.56 -4.01 -4.27
CA ARG A 106 7.68 -5.45 -4.53
C ARG A 106 8.57 -6.21 -3.56
N SER A 107 9.14 -5.54 -2.56
CA SER A 107 9.93 -6.16 -1.49
C SER A 107 9.45 -5.67 -0.13
N THR A 108 10.22 -4.85 0.59
CA THR A 108 9.94 -4.34 1.95
C THR A 108 8.45 -4.04 2.17
N SER A 109 7.82 -3.28 1.27
CA SER A 109 6.44 -2.85 1.48
C SER A 109 5.39 -3.93 1.22
N ALA A 110 5.57 -4.74 0.17
CA ALA A 110 4.71 -5.90 -0.11
C ALA A 110 4.88 -6.98 0.96
N ASP A 111 6.11 -7.27 1.36
CA ASP A 111 6.45 -8.25 2.38
C ASP A 111 5.92 -7.80 3.75
N HIS A 112 5.80 -6.50 4.01
CA HIS A 112 5.14 -5.95 5.19
C HIS A 112 3.61 -6.23 5.22
N THR A 113 2.93 -6.40 4.08
CA THR A 113 1.48 -6.64 4.04
C THR A 113 1.04 -8.04 4.51
N SER A 114 1.97 -8.89 4.93
CA SER A 114 1.79 -10.31 5.28
C SER A 114 1.35 -11.23 4.13
N CYS A 115 0.97 -10.70 2.96
CA CYS A 115 0.43 -11.51 1.88
C CYS A 115 1.35 -12.68 1.45
N PRO A 116 2.67 -12.47 1.19
CA PRO A 116 3.56 -13.58 0.82
C PRO A 116 3.66 -14.67 1.89
N PHE A 117 3.85 -14.27 3.15
CA PHE A 117 3.87 -15.18 4.29
C PHE A 117 2.55 -15.94 4.45
N SER A 118 1.42 -15.23 4.43
CA SER A 118 0.08 -15.79 4.53
C SER A 118 -0.23 -16.78 3.39
N PHE A 119 0.28 -16.53 2.19
CA PHE A 119 0.12 -17.43 1.05
C PHE A 119 0.88 -18.75 1.25
N VAL A 120 2.12 -18.70 1.74
CA VAL A 120 2.87 -19.93 2.06
C VAL A 120 2.24 -20.68 3.22
N PHE A 121 1.75 -19.97 4.25
CA PHE A 121 1.00 -20.56 5.35
C PHE A 121 -0.29 -21.21 4.85
N PHE A 122 -1.03 -20.55 3.96
CA PHE A 122 -2.25 -21.07 3.34
C PHE A 122 -1.96 -22.36 2.56
N ASN A 123 -0.89 -22.39 1.76
CA ASN A 123 -0.44 -23.60 1.08
C ASN A 123 -0.06 -24.74 2.06
N CYS A 124 0.52 -24.41 3.20
CA CYS A 124 0.73 -25.37 4.29
C CYS A 124 -0.57 -25.91 4.88
N LEU A 125 -1.69 -25.21 4.79
CA LEU A 125 -2.99 -25.71 5.28
C LEU A 125 -3.66 -26.59 4.22
N ILE A 126 -3.81 -26.06 3.01
CA ILE A 126 -4.61 -26.68 1.96
C ILE A 126 -3.92 -27.90 1.31
N SER A 127 -2.60 -28.06 1.50
CA SER A 127 -1.91 -29.30 1.11
C SER A 127 -2.32 -30.53 1.93
N VAL A 128 -3.15 -30.41 2.99
CA VAL A 128 -3.70 -31.61 3.71
C VAL A 128 -4.72 -32.25 2.79
N THR A 129 -5.53 -31.41 2.15
CA THR A 129 -6.71 -31.80 1.38
C THR A 129 -6.42 -31.95 -0.10
N HIS A 130 -5.43 -31.23 -0.64
CA HIS A 130 -5.16 -31.19 -2.08
C HIS A 130 -3.75 -31.62 -2.49
N GLY A 131 -2.89 -32.02 -1.54
CA GLY A 131 -1.50 -32.39 -1.81
C GLY A 131 -0.58 -31.19 -2.12
N ASP A 132 0.67 -31.48 -2.49
CA ASP A 132 1.69 -30.46 -2.79
C ASP A 132 1.70 -30.09 -4.28
N VAL A 133 0.76 -29.25 -4.70
CA VAL A 133 0.64 -28.84 -6.12
C VAL A 133 1.86 -28.05 -6.59
N LEU A 134 2.49 -27.26 -5.72
CA LEU A 134 3.59 -26.37 -6.06
C LEU A 134 4.95 -27.09 -6.11
N GLY A 135 5.18 -28.10 -5.27
CA GLY A 135 6.46 -28.80 -5.16
C GLY A 135 6.82 -29.69 -6.35
N HIS A 136 5.90 -29.92 -7.30
CA HIS A 136 6.08 -30.89 -8.38
C HIS A 136 6.53 -30.28 -9.71
N ARG A 137 6.34 -28.97 -9.94
CA ARG A 137 6.61 -28.34 -11.24
C ARG A 137 7.10 -26.90 -11.10
N ALA A 138 8.23 -26.61 -11.75
CA ALA A 138 8.87 -25.30 -11.70
C ALA A 138 7.94 -24.18 -12.23
N ARG A 139 7.21 -24.42 -13.32
CA ARG A 139 6.33 -23.41 -13.93
C ARG A 139 5.10 -23.12 -13.06
N THR A 140 4.44 -24.14 -12.54
CA THR A 140 3.33 -24.00 -11.58
C THR A 140 3.76 -23.20 -10.35
N ALA A 141 4.91 -23.55 -9.75
CA ALA A 141 5.46 -22.81 -8.62
C ALA A 141 5.72 -21.34 -8.96
N TYR A 142 6.33 -21.09 -10.12
CA TYR A 142 6.65 -19.74 -10.58
C TYR A 142 5.40 -18.88 -10.76
N LEU A 143 4.37 -19.39 -11.44
CA LEU A 143 3.12 -18.65 -11.67
C LEU A 143 2.37 -18.36 -10.37
N ALA A 144 2.36 -19.31 -9.42
CA ALA A 144 1.75 -19.09 -8.11
C ALA A 144 2.48 -18.01 -7.30
N GLU A 145 3.82 -17.98 -7.35
CA GLU A 145 4.63 -16.93 -6.71
C GLU A 145 4.42 -15.57 -7.37
N ASP A 146 4.32 -15.54 -8.71
CA ASP A 146 4.09 -14.33 -9.48
C ASP A 146 2.70 -13.73 -9.16
N ALA A 147 1.66 -14.57 -9.13
CA ALA A 147 0.32 -14.17 -8.69
C ALA A 147 0.34 -13.63 -7.24
N CYS A 148 1.02 -14.31 -6.32
CA CYS A 148 1.15 -13.85 -4.94
C CYS A 148 1.90 -12.50 -4.84
N ARG A 149 2.91 -12.28 -5.69
CA ARG A 149 3.67 -11.02 -5.70
C ARG A 149 2.82 -9.86 -6.20
N HIS A 150 2.08 -10.05 -7.29
CA HIS A 150 1.12 -9.07 -7.79
C HIS A 150 0.08 -8.71 -6.71
N LEU A 151 -0.50 -9.72 -6.05
CA LEU A 151 -1.47 -9.52 -4.97
C LEU A 151 -0.88 -8.74 -3.78
N ALA A 152 0.35 -9.04 -3.36
CA ALA A 152 1.00 -8.33 -2.26
C ALA A 152 1.25 -6.85 -2.59
N SER A 153 1.68 -6.55 -3.82
CA SER A 153 1.84 -5.17 -4.28
C SER A 153 0.51 -4.43 -4.37
N LEU A 154 -0.57 -5.08 -4.84
CA LEU A 154 -1.93 -4.51 -4.79
C LEU A 154 -2.36 -4.16 -3.37
N CYS A 155 -2.18 -5.09 -2.43
CA CYS A 155 -2.52 -4.87 -1.02
C CYS A 155 -1.80 -3.63 -0.49
N ARG A 156 -0.52 -3.46 -0.84
CA ARG A 156 0.23 -2.30 -0.41
C ARG A 156 -0.30 -1.01 -1.01
N MET A 157 -0.52 -0.99 -2.33
CA MET A 157 -0.98 0.22 -3.03
C MET A 157 -2.38 0.63 -2.56
N TYR A 158 -3.28 -0.31 -2.26
CA TYR A 158 -4.59 0.01 -1.68
C TYR A 158 -4.51 0.51 -0.26
N ASN A 159 -3.63 -0.06 0.56
CA ASN A 159 -3.37 0.46 1.89
C ASN A 159 -2.91 1.92 1.80
N ASP A 160 -1.89 2.19 0.97
CA ASP A 160 -1.33 3.54 0.76
C ASP A 160 -2.35 4.54 0.22
N PHE A 161 -3.19 4.11 -0.72
CA PHE A 161 -4.24 4.96 -1.29
C PHE A 161 -5.24 5.41 -0.21
N GLY A 162 -5.69 4.46 0.61
CA GLY A 162 -6.64 4.68 1.69
C GLY A 162 -6.05 5.45 2.87
N SER A 163 -4.77 5.24 3.17
CA SER A 163 -4.12 5.79 4.36
C SER A 163 -3.46 7.15 4.17
N LEU A 164 -3.47 7.73 2.96
CA LEU A 164 -2.68 8.93 2.66
C LEU A 164 -2.84 10.05 3.70
N ALA A 165 -4.07 10.39 4.09
CA ALA A 165 -4.32 11.43 5.09
C ALA A 165 -3.70 11.07 6.46
N ARG A 166 -3.88 9.82 6.91
CA ARG A 166 -3.28 9.33 8.17
C ARG A 166 -1.76 9.34 8.08
N ASP A 167 -1.20 8.82 7.00
CA ASP A 167 0.26 8.71 6.86
C ASP A 167 0.93 10.07 6.81
N ARG A 168 0.27 11.09 6.21
CA ARG A 168 0.72 12.48 6.28
C ARG A 168 0.74 12.97 7.73
N ASP A 169 -0.35 12.76 8.47
CA ASP A 169 -0.51 13.27 9.84
C ASP A 169 0.45 12.53 10.82
N GLU A 170 0.69 11.25 10.60
CA GLU A 170 1.61 10.40 11.39
C GLU A 170 3.06 10.41 10.87
N THR A 171 3.35 11.14 9.78
CA THR A 171 4.66 11.18 9.10
C THR A 171 5.20 9.81 8.64
N ASN A 172 4.29 8.89 8.31
CA ASN A 172 4.63 7.59 7.74
C ASN A 172 4.96 7.74 6.24
N LEU A 173 5.87 6.89 5.76
CA LEU A 173 6.19 6.83 4.34
C LEU A 173 5.06 6.14 3.58
N ASN A 174 4.56 6.82 2.54
CA ASN A 174 3.55 6.33 1.62
C ASN A 174 4.13 6.19 0.20
N SER A 175 3.54 5.32 -0.64
CA SER A 175 3.91 5.16 -2.05
C SER A 175 4.07 6.49 -2.78
N VAL A 176 3.16 7.44 -2.57
CA VAL A 176 3.16 8.72 -3.30
C VAL A 176 4.35 9.62 -2.93
N ASN A 177 5.06 9.36 -1.83
CA ASN A 177 6.22 10.17 -1.44
C ASN A 177 7.48 9.83 -2.25
N PHE A 178 7.48 8.74 -3.00
CA PHE A 178 8.63 8.34 -3.80
C PHE A 178 8.93 9.34 -4.92
N PRO A 179 10.20 9.57 -5.26
CA PRO A 179 10.62 10.53 -6.29
C PRO A 179 9.92 10.33 -7.65
N GLU A 180 9.59 9.09 -7.99
CA GLU A 180 8.91 8.73 -9.23
C GLU A 180 7.50 9.34 -9.36
N PHE A 181 6.84 9.68 -8.25
CA PHE A 181 5.54 10.35 -8.22
C PHE A 181 5.65 11.88 -8.18
N VAL A 182 6.84 12.42 -7.90
CA VAL A 182 7.03 13.87 -7.69
C VAL A 182 7.59 14.51 -8.95
N ARG A 183 6.74 15.25 -9.67
CA ARG A 183 7.15 16.20 -10.72
C ARG A 183 6.78 17.62 -10.28
N ALA A 184 7.43 18.63 -10.85
CA ALA A 184 7.04 20.02 -10.64
C ALA A 184 5.52 20.16 -10.87
N GLU A 185 4.80 20.72 -9.90
CA GLU A 185 3.34 20.94 -9.91
C GLU A 185 2.46 19.69 -9.72
N THR A 186 3.01 18.55 -9.30
CA THR A 186 2.17 17.37 -9.02
C THR A 186 1.32 17.59 -7.76
N THR A 187 0.00 17.54 -7.91
CA THR A 187 -0.95 17.57 -6.78
C THR A 187 -1.08 16.20 -6.14
N GLU A 188 -1.54 16.16 -4.89
CA GLU A 188 -1.83 14.90 -4.20
C GLU A 188 -2.85 14.04 -4.98
N ALA A 189 -3.86 14.68 -5.58
CA ALA A 189 -4.86 14.00 -6.40
C ALA A 189 -4.24 13.34 -7.65
N ALA A 190 -3.29 14.01 -8.31
CA ALA A 190 -2.59 13.45 -9.46
C ALA A 190 -1.70 12.25 -9.07
N ALA A 191 -0.97 12.36 -7.95
CA ALA A 191 -0.15 11.26 -7.44
C ALA A 191 -1.00 10.04 -7.03
N ARG A 192 -2.17 10.28 -6.41
CA ARG A 192 -3.15 9.22 -6.08
C ARG A 192 -3.70 8.54 -7.33
N ALA A 193 -4.04 9.31 -8.37
CA ALA A 193 -4.52 8.76 -9.63
C ALA A 193 -3.44 7.89 -10.31
N GLU A 194 -2.18 8.33 -10.28
CA GLU A 194 -1.06 7.56 -10.81
C GLU A 194 -0.84 6.26 -10.02
N LEU A 195 -0.87 6.31 -8.68
CA LEU A 195 -0.78 5.11 -7.84
C LEU A 195 -1.88 4.11 -8.17
N MET A 196 -3.11 4.59 -8.38
CA MET A 196 -4.23 3.74 -8.76
C MET A 196 -4.07 3.15 -10.17
N SER A 197 -3.52 3.91 -11.12
CA SER A 197 -3.17 3.40 -12.45
C SER A 197 -2.16 2.25 -12.40
N ILE A 198 -1.15 2.37 -11.53
CA ILE A 198 -0.16 1.30 -11.29
C ILE A 198 -0.81 0.10 -10.58
N ALA A 199 -1.69 0.34 -9.61
CA ALA A 199 -2.45 -0.75 -8.99
C ALA A 199 -3.30 -1.51 -10.02
N GLU A 200 -3.96 -0.83 -10.96
CA GLU A 200 -4.67 -1.53 -12.04
C GLU A 200 -3.73 -2.32 -12.96
N TYR A 201 -2.49 -1.89 -13.15
CA TYR A 201 -1.48 -2.69 -13.85
C TYR A 201 -1.14 -3.97 -13.07
N GLU A 202 -0.93 -3.87 -11.76
CA GLU A 202 -0.69 -5.03 -10.89
C GLU A 202 -1.88 -6.00 -10.89
N ARG A 203 -3.12 -5.50 -10.93
CA ARG A 203 -4.33 -6.32 -11.06
C ARG A 203 -4.37 -7.09 -12.36
N ARG A 204 -4.07 -6.45 -13.49
CA ARG A 204 -3.99 -7.17 -14.78
C ARG A 204 -2.90 -8.25 -14.77
N GLY A 205 -1.79 -8.00 -14.09
CA GLY A 205 -0.72 -8.99 -13.90
C GLY A 205 -1.18 -10.19 -13.07
N LEU A 206 -1.89 -9.94 -11.96
CA LEU A 206 -2.52 -10.97 -11.14
C LEU A 206 -3.50 -11.83 -11.95
N ASP A 207 -4.42 -11.20 -12.68
CA ASP A 207 -5.42 -11.90 -13.50
C ASP A 207 -4.74 -12.80 -14.54
N MET A 208 -3.75 -12.25 -15.24
CA MET A 208 -2.96 -13.01 -16.22
C MET A 208 -2.22 -14.20 -15.59
N ALA A 209 -1.59 -14.00 -14.43
CA ALA A 209 -0.87 -15.06 -13.73
C ALA A 209 -1.82 -16.18 -13.28
N LEU A 210 -3.02 -15.83 -12.78
CA LEU A 210 -4.06 -16.79 -12.39
C LEU A 210 -4.61 -17.56 -13.59
N ASP A 211 -4.85 -16.91 -14.72
CA ASP A 211 -5.34 -17.57 -15.93
C ASP A 211 -4.32 -18.54 -16.52
N GLN A 212 -3.02 -18.16 -16.49
CA GLN A 212 -1.93 -19.04 -16.88
C GLN A 212 -1.79 -20.23 -15.93
N LEU A 213 -1.93 -19.99 -14.61
CA LEU A 213 -1.87 -21.03 -13.59
C LEU A 213 -3.04 -22.02 -13.75
N ASP A 214 -4.26 -21.52 -13.94
CA ASP A 214 -5.45 -22.34 -14.18
C ASP A 214 -5.28 -23.23 -15.43
N SER A 215 -4.83 -22.63 -16.53
CA SER A 215 -4.54 -23.33 -17.78
C SER A 215 -3.48 -24.43 -17.60
N GLU A 216 -2.47 -24.20 -16.76
CA GLU A 216 -1.46 -25.20 -16.44
C GLU A 216 -2.01 -26.36 -15.60
N LEU A 217 -2.94 -26.07 -14.67
CA LEU A 217 -3.53 -27.05 -13.76
C LEU A 217 -4.65 -27.89 -14.39
N LEU A 218 -5.43 -27.34 -15.32
CA LEU A 218 -6.46 -28.06 -16.08
C LEU A 218 -5.92 -29.29 -16.81
N ARG A 219 -4.62 -29.30 -17.13
CA ARG A 219 -3.93 -30.42 -17.77
C ARG A 219 -3.64 -31.60 -16.83
N ASN A 220 -3.84 -31.44 -15.51
CA ASN A 220 -3.32 -32.33 -14.48
C ASN A 220 -4.39 -33.06 -13.62
N GLY A 221 -5.69 -32.81 -13.80
CA GLY A 221 -6.78 -33.53 -13.12
C GLY A 221 -7.37 -32.85 -11.87
N GLY A 222 -8.20 -33.58 -11.11
CA GLY A 222 -9.19 -33.00 -10.19
C GLY A 222 -8.68 -32.29 -8.92
N ASP A 223 -7.63 -32.79 -8.26
CA ASP A 223 -7.15 -32.16 -7.00
C ASP A 223 -6.42 -30.83 -7.24
N ALA A 224 -5.77 -30.69 -8.39
CA ALA A 224 -5.17 -29.44 -8.86
C ALA A 224 -6.23 -28.34 -9.08
N ILE A 225 -7.40 -28.71 -9.61
CA ILE A 225 -8.53 -27.78 -9.82
C ILE A 225 -9.07 -27.29 -8.47
N LYS A 226 -9.28 -28.19 -7.51
CA LYS A 226 -9.75 -27.80 -6.16
C LYS A 226 -8.72 -26.92 -5.43
N TRP A 227 -7.43 -27.17 -5.62
CA TRP A 227 -6.38 -26.29 -5.10
C TRP A 227 -6.46 -24.89 -5.75
N MET A 228 -6.70 -24.82 -7.06
CA MET A 228 -6.87 -23.54 -7.77
C MET A 228 -8.09 -22.77 -7.26
N ASP A 229 -9.22 -23.43 -7.01
CA ASP A 229 -10.40 -22.80 -6.42
C ASP A 229 -10.08 -22.20 -5.03
N ALA A 230 -9.30 -22.91 -4.22
CA ALA A 230 -8.85 -22.43 -2.93
C ALA A 230 -7.92 -21.20 -3.07
N VAL A 231 -7.03 -21.19 -4.06
CA VAL A 231 -6.18 -20.02 -4.37
C VAL A 231 -7.01 -18.83 -4.84
N ARG A 232 -8.00 -19.04 -5.74
CA ARG A 232 -8.92 -17.97 -6.16
C ARG A 232 -9.69 -17.40 -4.97
N LEU A 233 -10.12 -18.24 -4.03
CA LEU A 233 -10.75 -17.77 -2.79
C LEU A 233 -9.80 -16.91 -1.95
N PHE A 234 -8.54 -17.35 -1.76
CA PHE A 234 -7.52 -16.57 -1.04
C PHE A 234 -7.31 -15.19 -1.68
N VAL A 235 -7.18 -15.15 -3.01
CA VAL A 235 -7.01 -13.91 -3.77
C VAL A 235 -8.23 -13.01 -3.61
N ASN A 236 -9.44 -13.52 -3.85
CA ASN A 236 -10.67 -12.73 -3.80
C ASN A 236 -10.91 -12.12 -2.42
N VAL A 237 -10.67 -12.88 -1.35
CA VAL A 237 -10.80 -12.36 0.02
C VAL A 237 -9.77 -11.25 0.26
N THR A 238 -8.52 -11.46 -0.16
CA THR A 238 -7.44 -10.50 0.05
C THR A 238 -7.67 -9.20 -0.74
N ASP A 239 -8.05 -9.30 -2.01
CA ASP A 239 -8.39 -8.15 -2.85
C ASP A 239 -9.62 -7.40 -2.32
N LEU A 240 -10.67 -8.10 -1.90
CA LEU A 240 -11.84 -7.48 -1.28
C LEU A 240 -11.48 -6.67 -0.03
N TYR A 241 -10.63 -7.22 0.84
CA TYR A 241 -10.12 -6.48 2.00
C TYR A 241 -9.35 -5.22 1.58
N GLY A 242 -8.54 -5.30 0.52
CA GLY A 242 -7.86 -4.14 -0.04
C GLY A 242 -8.82 -3.07 -0.59
N GLN A 243 -9.88 -3.48 -1.29
CA GLN A 243 -10.91 -2.56 -1.78
C GLN A 243 -11.64 -1.84 -0.64
N ILE A 244 -11.81 -2.48 0.54
CA ILE A 244 -12.35 -1.81 1.72
C ILE A 244 -11.46 -0.65 2.14
N TYR A 245 -10.13 -0.80 2.12
CA TYR A 245 -9.19 0.30 2.41
C TYR A 245 -9.31 1.47 1.44
N VAL A 246 -9.59 1.20 0.15
CA VAL A 246 -9.83 2.24 -0.86
C VAL A 246 -11.08 3.06 -0.54
N VAL A 247 -12.14 2.41 -0.05
CA VAL A 247 -13.40 3.08 0.32
C VAL A 247 -13.29 3.78 1.67
N LYS A 248 -12.55 3.19 2.62
CA LYS A 248 -12.43 3.69 3.99
C LYS A 248 -11.14 3.20 4.64
N ASP A 249 -10.36 4.13 5.18
CA ASP A 249 -9.26 3.76 6.05
C ASP A 249 -9.80 3.12 7.35
N ILE A 250 -9.46 1.84 7.55
CA ILE A 250 -9.91 1.04 8.70
C ILE A 250 -8.78 0.74 9.70
N ALA A 251 -7.56 1.22 9.46
CA ALA A 251 -6.45 0.97 10.38
C ALA A 251 -6.48 1.90 11.61
N THR A 252 -5.89 1.41 12.70
CA THR A 252 -5.89 2.10 14.00
C THR A 252 -5.00 3.33 13.95
N GLN A 253 -5.54 4.49 14.33
CA GLN A 253 -4.75 5.71 14.50
C GLN A 253 -3.90 5.64 15.77
N ILE A 254 -2.65 6.05 15.67
CA ILE A 254 -1.79 6.22 16.85
C ILE A 254 -2.04 7.63 17.40
N LYS A 255 -2.57 7.72 18.62
CA LYS A 255 -2.73 8.98 19.37
C LYS A 255 -1.52 9.26 20.25
#